data_AF-A0A415HVT6-F1
#
_entry.id   AF-A0A415HVT6-F1
#
_cell.length_a   1.000
_cell.length_b   1.000
_cell.length_c   1.000
_cell.angle_alpha   90.00
_cell.angle_beta   90.00
_cell.angle_gamma   90.00
#
_symmetry.space_group_name_H-M   'P 1'
#
loop_
_entity.id
_entity.type
_entity.pdbx_description
1 polymer ?
#
loop_
_entity_poly.entity_id
_entity_poly.type
_entity_poly.pdbx_seq_one_letter_code
_entity_poly.pdbx_strand_id
1 'polypeptide(L)'
;MKRDPEKHYIKKKMDTIRVKKIYPRFFYYPCEKCGFEYKKENMYQCDWEDSRLILSYTRYGCSHCFDSETQFVKYLQDNGILYNEESLKRAYRGLE
;
A
#
# COMPACT_ATOMS: atom_id res chain seq x y z
N MET A 1 6.73 29.01 10.94
CA MET A 1 6.18 27.74 11.48
C MET A 1 7.29 26.70 11.50
N LYS A 2 7.72 26.23 12.69
CA LYS A 2 8.60 25.05 12.77
C LYS A 2 7.85 23.87 12.16
N ARG A 3 8.33 23.31 11.04
CA ARG A 3 7.82 22.03 10.54
C ARG A 3 8.31 20.96 11.49
N ASP A 4 7.39 20.29 12.14
CA ASP A 4 7.66 19.08 12.91
C ASP A 4 8.23 18.04 11.92
N PRO A 5 9.50 17.62 12.10
CA PRO A 5 10.17 16.72 11.17
C PRO A 5 9.53 15.32 11.16
N GLU A 6 8.96 14.88 12.29
CA GLU A 6 8.21 13.61 12.39
C GLU A 6 6.97 13.68 11.50
N LYS A 7 6.17 14.75 11.63
CA LYS A 7 4.97 14.93 10.78
C LYS A 7 5.30 15.07 9.31
N HIS A 8 6.41 15.74 8.98
CA HIS A 8 6.85 15.87 7.60
C HIS A 8 7.25 14.51 7.01
N TYR A 9 7.97 13.69 7.77
CA TYR A 9 8.36 12.33 7.37
C TYR A 9 7.14 11.44 7.12
N ILE A 10 6.20 11.41 8.08
CA ILE A 10 4.98 10.59 7.99
C ILE A 10 4.16 11.00 6.78
N LYS A 11 3.92 12.31 6.60
CA LYS A 11 3.16 12.81 5.46
C LYS A 11 3.82 12.43 4.14
N LYS A 12 5.14 12.63 4.01
CA LYS A 12 5.87 12.27 2.79
C LYS A 12 5.74 10.79 2.44
N LYS A 13 5.76 9.90 3.44
CA LYS A 13 5.58 8.45 3.25
C LYS A 13 4.13 8.10 2.92
N MET A 14 3.14 8.68 3.60
CA MET A 14 1.73 8.40 3.30
C MET A 14 1.35 8.90 1.89
N ASP A 15 1.90 10.04 1.45
CA ASP A 15 1.65 10.61 0.12
C ASP A 15 2.20 9.74 -1.04
N THR A 16 3.11 8.79 -0.79
CA THR A 16 3.58 7.86 -1.84
C THR A 16 2.64 6.68 -2.08
N ILE A 17 1.69 6.43 -1.17
CA ILE A 17 0.73 5.34 -1.32
C ILE A 17 -0.30 5.73 -2.39
N ARG A 18 -0.35 4.95 -3.46
CA ARG A 18 -1.31 5.12 -4.56
C ARG A 18 -2.12 3.86 -4.70
N VAL A 19 -3.44 4.02 -4.64
CA VAL A 19 -4.38 2.92 -4.78
C VAL A 19 -5.25 3.21 -5.97
N LYS A 20 -5.44 2.21 -6.82
CA LYS A 20 -6.26 2.34 -8.02
C LYS A 20 -6.94 1.02 -8.34
N LYS A 21 -8.15 1.10 -8.87
CA LYS A 21 -8.80 -0.05 -9.50
C LYS A 21 -8.20 -0.31 -10.88
N ILE A 22 -7.83 -1.55 -11.15
CA ILE A 22 -7.28 -2.01 -12.42
C ILE A 22 -8.13 -3.13 -13.01
N TYR A 23 -8.01 -3.30 -14.32
CA TYR A 23 -8.59 -4.42 -15.05
C TYR A 23 -7.51 -5.10 -15.89
N PRO A 24 -6.79 -6.08 -15.33
CA PRO A 24 -5.73 -6.77 -16.04
C PRO A 24 -6.25 -7.55 -17.24
N ARG A 25 -5.97 -7.08 -18.46
CA ARG A 25 -6.43 -7.74 -19.70
C ARG A 25 -5.53 -8.88 -20.15
N PHE A 26 -4.22 -8.75 -19.98
CA PHE A 26 -3.22 -9.63 -20.59
C PHE A 26 -2.54 -10.56 -19.58
N PHE A 27 -2.11 -10.01 -18.45
CA PHE A 27 -1.38 -10.73 -17.41
C PHE A 27 -2.31 -11.20 -16.28
N TYR A 28 -1.88 -12.27 -15.62
CA TYR A 28 -2.48 -12.74 -14.38
C TYR A 28 -1.82 -12.02 -13.21
N TYR A 29 -2.61 -11.62 -12.23
CA TYR A 29 -2.10 -11.00 -11.01
C TYR A 29 -2.60 -11.76 -9.78
N PRO A 30 -1.71 -12.11 -8.84
CA PRO A 30 -2.08 -12.81 -7.62
C PRO A 30 -2.75 -11.86 -6.63
N CYS A 31 -3.84 -12.29 -6.00
CA CYS A 31 -4.46 -11.57 -4.89
C CYS A 31 -3.72 -11.89 -3.58
N GLU A 32 -3.31 -10.85 -2.84
CA GLU A 32 -2.61 -11.00 -1.56
C GLU A 32 -3.40 -11.77 -0.49
N LYS A 33 -4.74 -11.70 -0.52
CA LYS A 33 -5.57 -12.33 0.52
C LYS A 33 -5.87 -13.80 0.26
N CYS A 34 -6.27 -14.13 -0.96
CA CYS A 34 -6.71 -15.49 -1.30
C CYS A 34 -5.67 -16.31 -2.07
N GLY A 35 -4.57 -15.70 -2.52
CA GLY A 35 -3.50 -16.36 -3.25
C GLY A 35 -3.86 -16.78 -4.69
N PHE A 36 -5.13 -16.63 -5.10
CA PHE A 36 -5.55 -16.93 -6.47
C PHE A 36 -5.10 -15.86 -7.44
N GLU A 37 -4.82 -16.30 -8.66
CA GLU A 37 -4.48 -15.44 -9.79
C GLU A 37 -5.73 -15.06 -10.58
N TYR A 38 -5.88 -13.76 -10.86
CA TYR A 38 -7.03 -13.23 -11.58
C TYR A 38 -6.59 -12.56 -12.88
N LYS A 39 -7.42 -12.68 -13.91
CA LYS A 39 -7.26 -12.05 -15.23
C LYS A 39 -8.62 -11.70 -15.79
N LYS A 40 -8.71 -10.59 -16.54
CA LYS A 40 -9.96 -10.05 -17.10
C LYS A 40 -11.04 -9.83 -16.03
N GLU A 41 -10.62 -9.47 -14.83
CA GLU A 41 -11.52 -9.16 -13.72
C GLU A 41 -11.08 -7.85 -13.05
N ASN A 42 -12.00 -7.22 -12.33
CA ASN A 42 -11.68 -6.03 -11.56
C ASN A 42 -10.79 -6.41 -10.37
N MET A 43 -9.70 -5.66 -10.21
CA MET A 43 -8.77 -5.80 -9.11
C MET A 43 -8.39 -4.42 -8.58
N TYR A 44 -7.76 -4.41 -7.42
CA TYR A 44 -7.15 -3.26 -6.81
C TYR A 44 -5.64 -3.41 -6.90
N GLN A 45 -4.96 -2.32 -7.22
CA GLN A 45 -3.51 -2.21 -7.21
C GLN A 45 -3.13 -1.15 -6.19
N CYS A 46 -2.24 -1.51 -5.27
CA CYS A 46 -1.61 -0.60 -4.33
C CYS A 46 -0.13 -0.50 -4.70
N ASP A 47 0.30 0.70 -5.04
CA ASP A 47 1.68 1.07 -5.33
C ASP A 47 2.18 1.98 -4.21
N TRP A 48 3.36 1.71 -3.66
CA TRP A 48 4.02 2.66 -2.75
C TRP A 48 5.53 2.64 -2.96
N GLU A 49 6.15 3.78 -2.71
CA GLU A 49 7.60 3.92 -2.83
C GLU A 49 8.28 3.86 -1.47
N ASP A 50 9.32 3.04 -1.37
CA ASP A 50 10.29 3.21 -0.31
C ASP A 50 11.34 4.26 -0.70
N SER A 51 11.12 5.47 -0.18
CA SER A 51 12.03 6.61 -0.34
C SER A 51 13.48 6.36 0.09
N ARG A 52 13.82 5.25 0.74
CA ARG A 52 15.21 4.90 1.09
C ARG A 52 15.96 4.17 -0.02
N LEU A 53 15.25 3.40 -0.84
CA LEU A 53 15.87 2.47 -1.79
C LEU A 53 15.42 2.69 -3.24
N ILE A 54 14.55 3.68 -3.51
CA ILE A 54 13.95 3.91 -4.85
C ILE A 54 13.28 2.62 -5.36
N LEU A 55 12.75 1.82 -4.43
CA LEU A 55 12.02 0.60 -4.74
C LEU A 55 10.52 0.95 -4.71
N SER A 56 9.87 0.74 -5.85
CA SER A 56 8.41 0.75 -5.95
C SER A 56 7.89 -0.65 -5.63
N TYR A 57 7.07 -0.75 -4.60
CA TYR A 57 6.36 -1.97 -4.28
C TYR A 57 4.96 -1.91 -4.85
N THR A 58 4.53 -3.01 -5.46
CA THR A 58 3.18 -3.16 -5.98
C THR A 58 2.55 -4.42 -5.41
N ARG A 59 1.30 -4.28 -4.98
CA ARG A 59 0.47 -5.38 -4.46
C ARG A 59 -0.91 -5.33 -5.08
N TYR A 60 -1.54 -6.50 -5.18
CA TYR A 60 -2.83 -6.65 -5.85
C TYR A 60 -3.86 -7.32 -4.95
N GLY A 61 -5.12 -6.89 -5.07
CA GLY A 61 -6.27 -7.47 -4.39
C GLY A 61 -7.41 -7.71 -5.36
N CYS A 62 -8.11 -8.83 -5.28
CA CYS A 62 -9.27 -9.08 -6.14
C CYS A 62 -10.55 -8.41 -5.58
N SER A 63 -11.49 -8.06 -6.46
CA SER A 63 -12.78 -7.51 -6.04
C SER A 63 -13.71 -8.51 -5.33
N HIS A 64 -13.36 -9.81 -5.30
CA HIS A 64 -14.09 -10.80 -4.50
C HIS A 64 -13.69 -10.79 -3.02
N CYS A 65 -12.45 -10.40 -2.74
CA CYS A 65 -11.90 -10.36 -1.38
C CYS A 65 -12.10 -9.03 -0.66
N PHE A 66 -12.25 -7.97 -1.45
CA PHE A 66 -12.32 -6.59 -1.00
C PHE A 66 -13.45 -5.89 -1.75
N ASP A 67 -14.36 -5.26 -1.02
CA ASP A 67 -15.48 -4.51 -1.59
C ASP A 67 -15.05 -3.09 -2.02
N SER A 68 -13.93 -2.61 -1.47
CA SER A 68 -13.44 -1.24 -1.68
C SER A 68 -11.92 -1.14 -1.60
N GLU A 69 -11.38 -0.07 -2.20
CA GLU A 69 -9.97 0.31 -2.10
C GLU A 69 -9.54 0.50 -0.64
N THR A 70 -10.39 1.12 0.18
CA THR A 70 -10.13 1.36 1.60
C THR A 70 -9.97 0.07 2.38
N GLN A 71 -10.82 -0.94 2.14
CA GLN A 71 -10.69 -2.25 2.76
C GLN A 71 -9.39 -2.95 2.35
N PHE A 72 -8.99 -2.83 1.08
CA PHE A 72 -7.74 -3.39 0.60
C PHE A 72 -6.52 -2.75 1.27
N VAL A 73 -6.47 -1.41 1.35
CA VAL A 73 -5.40 -0.68 2.04
C VAL A 73 -5.33 -1.08 3.51
N LYS A 74 -6.49 -1.13 4.18
CA LYS A 74 -6.56 -1.52 5.59
C LYS A 74 -6.00 -2.93 5.79
N TYR A 75 -6.34 -3.88 4.93
CA TYR A 75 -5.78 -5.22 4.99
C TYR A 75 -4.26 -5.22 4.84
N LEU A 76 -3.71 -4.46 3.89
CA LEU A 76 -2.25 -4.36 3.74
C LEU A 76 -1.59 -3.77 5.00
N GLN A 77 -2.22 -2.80 5.66
CA GLN A 77 -1.74 -2.20 6.90
C GLN A 77 -1.82 -3.17 8.09
N ASP A 78 -2.94 -3.89 8.23
CA ASP A 78 -3.18 -4.84 9.31
C ASP A 78 -2.20 -6.04 9.24
N ASN A 79 -1.78 -6.44 8.04
CA ASN A 79 -0.80 -7.50 7.82
C ASN A 79 0.66 -7.00 7.85
N GLY A 80 0.89 -5.72 8.11
CA GLY A 80 2.25 -5.13 8.15
C GLY A 80 2.96 -5.07 6.79
N ILE A 81 2.24 -5.28 5.69
CA ILE A 81 2.79 -5.17 4.32
C ILE A 81 2.95 -3.69 3.95
N LEU A 82 1.95 -2.88 4.31
CA LEU A 82 1.92 -1.44 4.10
C LEU A 82 2.08 -0.74 5.45
N TYR A 83 2.87 0.33 5.49
CA TYR A 83 3.01 1.12 6.71
C TYR A 83 1.72 1.90 7.00
N ASN A 84 1.45 2.07 8.29
CA ASN A 84 0.45 3.00 8.80
C ASN A 84 1.16 4.14 9.56
N GLU A 85 0.42 5.19 9.94
CA GLU A 85 1.01 6.33 10.65
C GLU A 85 1.71 5.93 11.95
N GLU A 86 1.17 4.99 12.70
CA GLU A 86 1.77 4.54 13.97
C GLU A 86 3.09 3.81 13.75
N SER A 87 3.15 2.92 12.76
CA SER A 87 4.35 2.21 12.34
C SER A 87 5.41 3.18 11.84
N LEU A 88 5.03 4.23 11.10
CA LEU A 88 5.95 5.29 10.68
C LEU A 88 6.46 6.13 11.86
N LYS A 89 5.61 6.47 12.84
CA LYS A 89 6.02 7.17 14.08
C LYS A 89 7.03 6.34 14.86
N ARG A 90 6.75 5.05 15.05
CA ARG A 90 7.68 4.12 15.72
C ARG A 90 9.00 4.00 14.96
N ALA A 91 8.95 3.87 13.64
CA ALA A 91 10.14 3.83 12.81
C ALA A 91 10.95 5.13 12.89
N TYR A 92 10.30 6.30 12.96
CA TYR A 92 10.98 7.59 13.13
C TYR A 92 11.69 7.70 14.48
N ARG A 93 11.02 7.34 15.58
CA ARG A 93 11.58 7.35 16.93
C ARG A 93 12.72 6.34 17.15
N GLY A 94 12.74 5.25 16.39
CA GLY A 94 13.83 4.27 16.41
C GLY A 94 15.03 4.63 15.52
N LEU A 95 14.99 5.76 14.81
CA LEU A 95 16.11 6.29 14.01
C LEU A 95 16.87 7.42 14.74
N GLU A 96 16.30 7.97 15.81
CA GLU A 96 16.98 8.88 16.74
C GLU A 96 17.87 8.08 17.70
#